data_AF-A0A8H7VXB9-F1
#
_entry.id   AF-A0A8H7VXB9-F1
#
_cell.length_a   1.000
_cell.length_b   1.000
_cell.length_c   1.000
_cell.angle_alpha   90.00
_cell.angle_beta   90.00
_cell.angle_gamma   90.00
#
_symmetry.space_group_name_H-M   'P 1'
#
loop_
_entity.id
_entity.type
_entity.pdbx_description
1 polymer ?
#
loop_
_entity_poly.entity_id
_entity_poly.type
_entity_poly.pdbx_seq_one_letter_code
_entity_poly.pdbx_strand_id
1 'polypeptide(L)' 'RSTISSREIQTAVRLILPGELAKHAVSEGTKAVTKYTSSK' A
#
# COMPACT_ATOMS: atom_id res chain seq x y z
N ARG A 1 10.99 6.33 15.75
CA ARG A 1 9.85 5.98 14.85
C ARG A 1 9.67 4.47 14.98
N SER A 2 8.63 4.01 15.66
CA SER A 2 8.49 2.59 16.05
C SER A 2 7.29 1.89 15.40
N THR A 3 6.42 2.66 14.74
CA THR A 3 5.21 2.16 14.08
C THR A 3 5.42 2.11 12.58
N ILE A 4 5.04 0.98 11.98
CA ILE A 4 4.96 0.81 10.53
C ILE A 4 3.52 1.09 10.11
N SER A 5 3.28 2.17 9.37
CA SER A 5 1.98 2.52 8.81
C SER A 5 1.84 2.02 7.37
N SER A 6 0.63 2.12 6.82
CA SER A 6 0.35 1.82 5.41
C SER A 6 1.24 2.59 4.45
N ARG A 7 1.73 3.78 4.82
CA ARG A 7 2.66 4.58 4.02
C ARG A 7 4.04 3.95 3.89
N GLU A 8 4.56 3.33 4.95
CA GLU A 8 5.85 2.65 4.92
C GLU A 8 5.74 1.38 4.06
N ILE A 9 4.64 0.65 4.20
CA ILE A 9 4.36 -0.52 3.34
C ILE A 9 4.25 -0.09 1.87
N GLN A 10 3.50 0.96 1.55
CA GLN A 10 3.39 1.47 0.18
C GLN A 10 4.74 1.88 -0.41
N THR A 11 5.60 2.49 0.41
CA THR A 11 6.95 2.87 0.00
C THR A 11 7.81 1.64 -0.28
N ALA A 12 7.76 0.63 0.59
CA ALA A 12 8.47 -0.65 0.39
C ALA A 12 8.02 -1.35 -0.91
N VAL A 13 6.71 -1.36 -1.21
CA VAL A 13 6.17 -1.94 -2.45
C VAL A 13 6.77 -1.27 -3.69
N ARG A 14 6.93 0.06 -3.68
CA ARG A 14 7.55 0.79 -4.81
C ARG A 14 9.05 0.53 -4.94
N LEU A 15 9.74 0.21 -3.86
CA LEU A 15 11.17 -0.13 -3.88
C LEU A 15 11.40 -1.56 -4.38
N ILE A 16 10.49 -2.49 -4.08
CA ILE A 16 10.66 -3.92 -4.37
C ILE A 16 10.11 -4.30 -5.76
N LEU A 17 8.98 -3.73 -6.18
CA LEU A 17 8.30 -4.11 -7.42
C LEU A 17 8.68 -3.19 -8.60
N PRO A 18 8.88 -3.73 -9.80
CA PRO A 18 9.16 -2.92 -10.99
C PRO A 18 7.88 -2.39 -11.66
N GLY A 19 7.98 -1.19 -12.26
CA GLY A 19 7.06 -0.68 -13.28
C GLY A 19 5.57 -0.78 -12.96
N GLU A 20 4.80 -1.40 -13.87
CA GLU A 20 3.35 -1.53 -13.76
C GLU A 20 2.89 -2.41 -12.59
N LEU A 21 3.71 -3.37 -12.15
CA LEU A 21 3.39 -4.20 -10.99
C LEU A 21 3.32 -3.36 -9.72
N ALA A 22 4.24 -2.40 -9.54
CA ALA A 22 4.20 -1.49 -8.41
C ALA A 22 2.95 -0.62 -8.42
N LYS A 23 2.53 -0.14 -9.60
CA LYS A 23 1.32 0.69 -9.73
C LYS A 23 0.06 -0.09 -9.39
N HIS A 24 -0.08 -1.31 -9.90
CA HIS A 24 -1.21 -2.17 -9.58
C HIS A 24 -1.24 -2.56 -8.10
N ALA A 25 -0.11 -2.99 -7.54
CA ALA A 25 -0.01 -3.35 -6.12
C ALA A 25 -0.37 -2.18 -5.19
N VAL A 26 0.08 -0.96 -5.51
CA VAL A 26 -0.29 0.24 -4.75
C VAL A 26 -1.78 0.57 -4.89
N SER A 27 -2.36 0.43 -6.09
CA SER A 27 -3.78 0.65 -6.33
C SER A 27 -4.65 -0.32 -5.51
N GLU A 28 -4.36 -1.63 -5.58
CA GLU A 28 -5.09 -2.65 -4.83
C GLU A 28 -4.92 -2.48 -3.31
N GLY A 29 -3.71 -2.18 -2.85
CA GLY A 29 -3.46 -1.88 -1.43
C GLY A 29 -4.27 -0.69 -0.93
N THR A 30 -4.36 0.38 -1.73
CA THR A 30 -5.16 1.57 -1.38
C THR A 30 -6.65 1.25 -1.30
N LYS A 31 -7.19 0.50 -2.29
CA LYS A 31 -8.59 0.06 -2.27
C LYS A 31 -8.91 -0.77 -1.03
N ALA A 32 -8.02 -1.69 -0.66
CA ALA A 32 -8.19 -2.53 0.53
C ALA A 32 -8.20 -1.71 1.83
N VAL A 33 -7.28 -0.76 1.98
CA VAL A 33 -7.22 0.12 3.16
C VAL A 33 -8.47 1.00 3.25
N THR A 34 -8.94 1.56 2.14
CA THR A 34 -10.19 2.33 2.09
C THR A 34 -11.37 1.46 2.51
N LYS A 35 -11.53 0.27 1.92
CA LYS A 35 -12.62 -0.65 2.28
C LYS A 35 -12.59 -1.02 3.76
N TYR A 36 -11.42 -1.35 4.30
CA TYR A 36 -11.26 -1.66 5.72
C TYR A 36 -11.66 -0.48 6.60
N THR A 37 -11.21 0.73 6.26
CA THR A 37 -11.51 1.94 7.04
C THR A 37 -13.00 2.28 6.99
N SER A 38 -13.66 2.09 5.85
CA SER A 38 -15.10 2.33 5.69
C SER A 38 -15.99 1.23 6.28
N SER A 39 -15.46 0.02 6.48
CA SER A 39 -16.19 -1.11 7.10
C SER A 39 -16.01 -1.16 8.62
N LYS A 40 -15.21 -0.25 9.17
CA LYS A 40 -14.98 -0.08 10.60
C LYS A 40 -15.92 0.98 11.14
#